data_AF-A0A5C3DX64-F1
#
_entry.id   AF-A0A5C3DX64-F1
#
_cell.length_a   1.000
_cell.length_b   1.000
_cell.length_c   1.000
_cell.angle_alpha   90.00
_cell.angle_beta   90.00
_cell.angle_gamma   90.00
#
_symmetry.space_group_name_H-M   'P 1'
#
loop_
_entity.id
_entity.type
_entity.pdbx_description
1 polymer ?
#
loop_
_entity_poly.entity_id
_entity_poly.type
_entity_poly.pdbx_seq_one_letter_code
_entity_poly.pdbx_strand_id
1 'polypeptide(L)'
;MANTFVPDALRRLVTSTTGKMSSYTTHATHHLFVPSPTARPLPIWAAVVPPLTYYVALFLLPPLSSKSFPRSIRRVASVVRTVLAVVSVYTFASLPFKYFYPGSAVLTYQLGLVGFYGASRVLDVFFLSYPRIPRRIFIASAASKQPEGKRANIVHPYTSARNEEWKTEPLPKKLVSFERAWWALDLMISMRGIGWDFASADVRHDSHPWQPPSSAQLRRAFFKLFPILVGCTWTIHHLHPKNMSSVNPSILDLDPVRRVLFVAATGISLYTLFDFGYTLTSAVALPILHDAAGPSSSSQPGRIKQGQNWRGDRLKQLRNSKTGGEESETETEGETEDESSAAYQARTLQHQQLSLRNIDFFPLLNPAGFTQATTVRRFWSYAWHRLFGRPFGVYGILPFTYAAYLVQDLLEGKLNDPKRKQARREIWPSYHPDPMRALERGRADWAKVLGAFTASGIIHAVSERAALGGRVAVPVTNIWLDRAHAKGMGHELKNSSMLSSTGIFKLSPLQFVPPVSGAGEFSFFFLNGVAVVIEGAVARYVEKNRKKSSPDGKYYSMWYDRPVSIAWTLSVLLFTGQAFVEGWIRSGISKEIGLVMS
;
A
#
# COMPACT_ATOMS: atom_id res chain seq x y z
N MET A 1 37.93 -31.90 20.45
CA MET A 1 36.61 -32.43 20.06
C MET A 1 35.49 -31.52 20.56
N ALA A 2 35.32 -30.32 19.99
CA ALA A 2 34.18 -29.44 20.26
C ALA A 2 34.03 -28.38 19.15
N ASN A 3 33.86 -28.82 17.90
CA ASN A 3 33.77 -27.90 16.74
C ASN A 3 32.72 -28.33 15.71
N THR A 4 31.65 -29.01 16.15
CA THR A 4 30.69 -29.67 15.26
C THR A 4 29.23 -29.23 15.44
N PHE A 5 28.96 -28.03 15.97
CA PHE A 5 27.58 -27.50 16.01
C PHE A 5 27.52 -25.97 15.93
N VAL A 6 27.98 -25.39 14.82
CA VAL A 6 27.61 -24.00 14.47
C VAL A 6 27.06 -24.00 13.05
N PRO A 7 25.78 -23.65 12.83
CA PRO A 7 25.19 -23.56 11.49
C PRO A 7 25.95 -22.56 10.62
N ASP A 8 26.22 -22.90 9.35
CA ASP A 8 26.95 -22.06 8.39
C ASP A 8 26.36 -20.65 8.20
N ALA A 9 25.06 -20.47 8.51
CA ALA A 9 24.39 -19.18 8.52
C ALA A 9 25.02 -18.18 9.52
N LEU A 10 25.46 -18.66 10.68
CA LEU A 10 26.09 -17.84 11.72
C LEU A 10 27.54 -17.51 11.38
N ARG A 11 28.25 -18.42 10.70
CA ARG A 11 29.63 -18.20 10.26
C ARG A 11 29.73 -17.09 9.21
N ARG A 12 28.74 -16.98 8.31
CA ARG A 12 28.66 -15.90 7.30
C ARG A 12 28.33 -14.52 7.89
N LEU A 13 27.72 -14.47 9.07
CA LEU A 13 27.37 -13.22 9.75
C LEU A 13 28.55 -12.58 10.47
N VAL A 14 29.60 -13.35 10.80
CA VAL A 14 30.73 -12.89 11.63
C VAL A 14 31.98 -12.57 10.80
N THR A 15 32.19 -13.18 9.64
CA THR A 15 33.34 -12.87 8.77
C THR A 15 33.02 -11.77 7.76
N SER A 16 32.99 -10.52 8.22
CA SER A 16 32.96 -9.32 7.37
C SER A 16 34.13 -8.41 7.71
N THR A 17 35.33 -8.74 7.24
CA THR A 17 36.40 -7.74 7.08
C THR A 17 37.47 -8.24 6.09
N THR A 18 37.79 -7.34 5.14
CA THR A 18 39.02 -7.29 4.32
C THR A 18 39.31 -8.46 3.38
N GLY A 19 38.67 -8.45 2.20
CA GLY A 19 39.14 -9.18 1.02
C GLY A 19 39.46 -8.20 -0.12
N LYS A 20 40.74 -8.14 -0.53
CA LYS A 20 41.20 -7.40 -1.72
C LYS A 20 40.38 -7.81 -2.94
N MET A 21 39.91 -6.82 -3.72
CA MET A 21 39.32 -7.03 -5.04
C MET A 21 40.37 -7.65 -5.98
N SER A 22 40.42 -8.98 -6.01
CA SER A 22 41.12 -9.74 -7.04
C SER A 22 40.20 -9.88 -8.24
N SER A 23 40.60 -9.30 -9.37
CA SER A 23 40.38 -9.77 -10.74
C SER A 23 39.22 -10.76 -10.94
N TYR A 24 37.97 -10.27 -10.91
CA TYR A 24 36.79 -11.00 -11.38
C TYR A 24 36.55 -10.70 -12.86
N THR A 25 37.37 -11.32 -13.71
CA THR A 25 36.99 -11.58 -15.10
C THR A 25 36.94 -13.08 -15.27
N THR A 26 35.90 -13.57 -15.95
CA THR A 26 35.66 -14.97 -16.36
C THR A 26 35.08 -15.91 -15.28
N HIS A 27 33.80 -15.71 -14.91
CA HIS A 27 32.80 -16.77 -14.58
C HIS A 27 31.47 -16.10 -14.14
N ALA A 28 30.86 -15.31 -15.03
CA ALA A 28 29.62 -14.56 -14.77
C ALA A 28 28.34 -15.41 -14.98
N THR A 29 28.29 -16.66 -14.50
CA THR A 29 27.15 -17.58 -14.77
C THR A 29 26.42 -18.13 -13.53
N HIS A 30 26.79 -17.76 -12.30
CA HIS A 30 26.11 -18.30 -11.09
C HIS A 30 25.15 -17.37 -10.34
N HIS A 31 25.24 -16.04 -10.47
CA HIS A 31 24.31 -15.09 -9.81
C HIS A 31 23.75 -14.08 -10.81
N LEU A 32 22.46 -14.22 -11.18
CA LEU A 32 21.76 -13.25 -12.05
C LEU A 32 21.67 -11.86 -11.39
N PHE A 33 21.64 -11.84 -10.05
CA PHE A 33 21.74 -10.65 -9.25
C PHE A 33 23.19 -10.17 -9.18
N VAL A 34 23.43 -8.96 -9.66
CA VAL A 34 24.71 -8.26 -9.56
C VAL A 34 24.42 -6.88 -8.97
N PRO A 35 24.87 -6.56 -7.75
CA PRO A 35 24.65 -5.25 -7.16
C PRO A 35 25.43 -4.17 -7.92
N SER A 36 25.00 -2.91 -7.78
CA SER A 36 25.73 -1.78 -8.33
C SER A 36 27.14 -1.73 -7.73
N PRO A 37 28.20 -1.45 -8.52
CA PRO A 37 29.56 -1.29 -7.99
C PRO A 37 29.69 -0.21 -6.90
N THR A 38 28.77 0.77 -6.90
CA THR A 38 28.75 1.86 -5.92
C THR A 38 27.91 1.54 -4.68
N ALA A 39 27.12 0.47 -4.70
CA ALA A 39 26.24 0.09 -3.60
C ALA A 39 26.97 -0.79 -2.58
N ARG A 40 26.54 -0.72 -1.32
CA ARG A 40 27.11 -1.48 -0.20
C ARG A 40 26.07 -2.44 0.38
N PRO A 41 26.50 -3.56 1.01
CA PRO A 41 25.59 -4.38 1.82
C PRO A 41 24.81 -3.51 2.80
N LEU A 42 23.50 -3.71 2.92
CA LEU A 42 22.63 -2.95 3.83
C LEU A 42 23.05 -3.18 5.29
N PRO A 43 23.63 -2.19 5.98
CA PRO A 43 23.91 -2.32 7.41
C PRO A 43 22.63 -2.10 8.22
N ILE A 44 22.59 -2.64 9.44
CA ILE A 44 21.44 -2.52 10.36
C ILE A 44 21.02 -1.07 10.56
N TRP A 45 21.97 -0.16 10.75
CA TRP A 45 21.67 1.26 10.95
C TRP A 45 20.98 1.89 9.74
N ALA A 46 21.32 1.49 8.51
CA ALA A 46 20.68 2.04 7.31
C ALA A 46 19.24 1.55 7.16
N ALA A 47 18.93 0.35 7.70
CA ALA A 47 17.56 -0.14 7.77
C ALA A 47 16.74 0.56 8.87
N VAL A 48 17.36 0.91 10.00
CA VAL A 48 16.66 1.43 11.19
C VAL A 48 16.52 2.96 11.19
N VAL A 49 17.53 3.70 10.73
CA VAL A 49 17.55 5.17 10.78
C VAL A 49 16.38 5.83 10.05
N PRO A 50 16.04 5.46 8.79
CA PRO A 50 14.92 6.10 8.09
C PRO A 50 13.57 6.02 8.82
N PRO A 51 13.08 4.83 9.24
CA PRO A 51 11.82 4.73 9.98
C PRO A 51 11.90 5.31 11.39
N LEU A 52 13.05 5.20 12.07
CA LEU A 52 13.20 5.77 13.42
C LEU A 52 13.13 7.30 13.41
N THR A 53 13.86 7.94 12.49
CA THR A 53 13.82 9.40 12.33
C THR A 53 12.45 9.90 11.89
N TYR A 54 11.74 9.14 11.03
CA TYR A 54 10.35 9.42 10.68
C TYR A 54 9.44 9.35 11.91
N TYR A 55 9.53 8.28 12.70
CA TYR A 55 8.73 8.08 13.91
C TYR A 55 8.95 9.21 14.92
N VAL A 56 10.20 9.59 15.19
CA VAL A 56 10.51 10.69 16.12
C VAL A 56 10.02 12.03 15.55
N ALA A 57 10.12 12.26 14.23
CA ALA A 57 9.53 13.45 13.61
C ALA A 57 8.00 13.49 13.79
N LEU A 58 7.31 12.35 13.64
CA LEU A 58 5.86 12.25 13.86
C LEU A 58 5.51 12.51 15.31
N PHE A 59 6.27 11.96 16.25
CA PHE A 59 6.10 12.19 17.68
C PHE A 59 6.14 13.68 18.03
N LEU A 60 7.01 14.45 17.36
CA LEU A 60 7.17 15.90 17.52
C LEU A 60 6.16 16.74 16.71
N LEU A 61 5.24 16.12 15.97
CA LEU A 61 4.22 16.84 15.21
C LEU A 61 3.30 17.63 16.18
N PRO A 62 2.94 18.89 15.88
CA PRO A 62 2.04 19.66 16.76
C PRO A 62 0.65 18.99 16.85
N PRO A 63 -0.20 19.40 17.81
CA PRO A 63 -0.05 20.52 18.73
C PRO A 63 0.92 20.20 19.87
N LEU A 64 1.79 21.17 20.17
CA LEU A 64 2.45 21.28 21.47
C LEU A 64 1.75 22.42 22.19
N SER A 65 0.98 22.09 23.24
CA SER A 65 0.12 23.05 23.94
C SER A 65 0.89 24.28 24.40
N SER A 66 0.41 25.48 24.08
CA SER A 66 0.97 26.75 24.57
C SER A 66 0.89 26.89 26.08
N LYS A 67 -0.09 26.23 26.71
CA LYS A 67 -0.24 26.17 28.17
C LYS A 67 0.81 25.27 28.83
N SER A 68 1.33 24.29 28.09
CA SER A 68 2.26 23.28 28.62
C SER A 68 3.72 23.57 28.27
N PHE A 69 3.98 24.33 27.19
CA PHE A 69 5.35 24.58 26.73
C PHE A 69 5.62 26.04 26.33
N PRO A 70 6.73 26.64 26.79
CA PRO A 70 7.18 27.96 26.38
C PRO A 70 7.47 28.01 24.87
N ARG A 71 7.48 29.23 24.32
CA ARG A 71 7.73 29.47 22.87
C ARG A 71 9.08 28.91 22.40
N SER A 72 10.11 28.94 23.25
CA SER A 72 11.44 28.39 22.95
C SER A 72 11.40 26.88 22.69
N ILE A 73 10.80 26.10 23.59
CA ILE A 73 10.67 24.64 23.45
C ILE A 73 9.87 24.28 22.19
N ARG A 74 8.80 25.01 21.89
CA ARG A 74 8.02 24.77 20.66
C ARG A 74 8.81 25.07 19.39
N ARG A 75 9.66 26.11 19.40
CA ARG A 75 10.57 26.41 18.28
C ARG A 75 11.62 25.31 18.12
N VAL A 76 12.26 24.89 19.21
CA VAL A 76 13.25 23.81 19.20
C VAL A 76 12.62 22.52 18.67
N ALA A 77 11.45 22.12 19.19
CA ALA A 77 10.74 20.94 18.71
C ALA A 77 10.39 21.03 17.22
N SER A 78 9.99 22.20 16.73
CA SER A 78 9.73 22.42 15.30
C SER A 78 11.00 22.25 14.45
N VAL A 79 12.13 22.83 14.89
CA VAL A 79 13.42 22.69 14.20
C VAL A 79 13.88 21.25 14.19
N VAL A 80 13.89 20.57 15.35
CA VAL A 80 14.28 19.16 15.48
C VAL A 80 13.40 18.27 14.60
N ARG A 81 12.08 18.47 14.62
CA ARG A 81 11.13 17.77 13.76
C ARG A 81 11.48 17.93 12.28
N THR A 82 11.72 19.16 11.82
CA THR A 82 12.05 19.43 10.42
C THR A 82 13.37 18.77 10.03
N VAL A 83 14.41 18.87 10.87
CA VAL A 83 15.70 18.21 10.63
C VAL A 83 15.52 16.69 10.53
N LEU A 84 14.81 16.08 11.47
CA LEU A 84 14.54 14.63 11.45
C LEU A 84 13.73 14.21 10.22
N ALA A 85 12.75 15.02 9.80
CA ALA A 85 11.99 14.77 8.59
C ALA A 85 12.88 14.84 7.34
N VAL A 86 13.77 15.84 7.22
CA VAL A 86 14.75 15.94 6.12
C VAL A 86 15.70 14.75 6.10
N VAL A 87 16.23 14.37 7.27
CA VAL A 87 17.10 13.18 7.41
C VAL A 87 16.35 11.92 6.99
N SER A 88 15.11 11.76 7.41
CA SER A 88 14.28 10.61 7.05
C SER A 88 14.01 10.56 5.54
N VAL A 89 13.61 11.68 4.91
CA VAL A 89 13.44 11.78 3.46
C VAL A 89 14.71 11.37 2.72
N TYR A 90 15.85 11.96 3.10
CA TYR A 90 17.13 11.68 2.45
C TYR A 90 17.53 10.22 2.61
N THR A 91 17.46 9.69 3.84
CA THR A 91 17.89 8.32 4.13
C THR A 91 17.00 7.30 3.42
N PHE A 92 15.67 7.47 3.44
CA PHE A 92 14.74 6.65 2.65
C PHE A 92 15.03 6.74 1.15
N ALA A 93 15.12 7.95 0.58
CA ALA A 93 15.34 8.14 -0.86
C ALA A 93 16.69 7.56 -1.32
N SER A 94 17.70 7.54 -0.43
CA SER A 94 19.03 7.02 -0.73
C SER A 94 19.13 5.48 -0.69
N LEU A 95 18.18 4.78 -0.07
CA LEU A 95 18.19 3.32 0.10
C LEU A 95 18.47 2.56 -1.20
N PRO A 96 17.67 2.72 -2.29
CA PRO A 96 17.88 1.97 -3.54
C PRO A 96 19.21 2.24 -4.23
N PHE A 97 19.86 3.37 -3.95
CA PHE A 97 21.06 3.80 -4.68
C PHE A 97 22.35 3.47 -3.93
N LYS A 98 22.30 3.44 -2.60
CA LYS A 98 23.47 3.23 -1.74
C LYS A 98 23.58 1.81 -1.21
N TYR A 99 22.48 1.08 -1.12
CA TYR A 99 22.46 -0.20 -0.45
C TYR A 99 21.83 -1.31 -1.28
N PHE A 100 22.24 -2.54 -1.00
CA PHE A 100 21.61 -3.75 -1.51
C PHE A 100 21.52 -4.80 -0.41
N TYR A 101 20.62 -5.76 -0.56
CA TYR A 101 20.52 -6.90 0.34
C TYR A 101 21.43 -8.04 -0.16
N PRO A 102 22.44 -8.47 0.62
CA PRO A 102 23.34 -9.53 0.18
C PRO A 102 22.60 -10.82 -0.15
N GLY A 103 22.77 -11.30 -1.38
CA GLY A 103 22.22 -12.58 -1.83
C GLY A 103 20.75 -12.58 -2.25
N SER A 104 20.06 -11.43 -2.25
CA SER A 104 18.64 -11.35 -2.65
C SER A 104 18.36 -10.18 -3.57
N ALA A 105 17.91 -10.48 -4.80
CA ALA A 105 17.39 -9.51 -5.74
C ALA A 105 16.01 -9.01 -5.30
N VAL A 106 15.17 -9.91 -4.77
CA VAL A 106 13.82 -9.59 -4.28
C VAL A 106 13.89 -8.57 -3.16
N LEU A 107 14.72 -8.79 -2.14
CA LEU A 107 14.86 -7.86 -1.01
C LEU A 107 15.52 -6.55 -1.44
N THR A 108 16.49 -6.60 -2.37
CA THR A 108 17.08 -5.39 -2.96
C THR A 108 16.04 -4.56 -3.72
N TYR A 109 15.15 -5.21 -4.46
CA TYR A 109 14.03 -4.55 -5.12
C TYR A 109 13.07 -3.92 -4.09
N GLN A 110 12.72 -4.64 -3.02
CA GLN A 110 11.86 -4.13 -1.95
C GLN A 110 12.47 -2.90 -1.24
N LEU A 111 13.80 -2.82 -1.11
CA LEU A 111 14.47 -1.61 -0.58
C LEU A 111 14.18 -0.37 -1.44
N GLY A 112 14.06 -0.52 -2.76
CA GLY A 112 13.67 0.58 -3.64
C GLY A 112 12.25 1.05 -3.41
N LEU A 113 11.30 0.11 -3.29
CA LEU A 113 9.91 0.43 -2.98
C LEU A 113 9.80 1.11 -1.61
N VAL A 114 10.37 0.52 -0.56
CA VAL A 114 10.38 1.08 0.80
C VAL A 114 11.03 2.46 0.82
N GLY A 115 12.15 2.65 0.11
CA GLY A 115 12.83 3.92 0.00
C GLY A 115 11.96 5.02 -0.61
N PHE A 116 11.39 4.79 -1.79
CA PHE A 116 10.58 5.80 -2.47
C PHE A 116 9.25 6.06 -1.77
N TYR A 117 8.54 5.02 -1.32
CA TYR A 117 7.27 5.20 -0.62
C TYR A 117 7.47 5.85 0.76
N GLY A 118 8.52 5.46 1.48
CA GLY A 118 8.90 6.08 2.75
C GLY A 118 9.22 7.56 2.58
N ALA A 119 10.12 7.91 1.65
CA ALA A 119 10.47 9.30 1.37
C ALA A 119 9.26 10.13 0.93
N SER A 120 8.43 9.58 0.02
CA SER A 120 7.21 10.21 -0.47
C SER A 120 6.23 10.53 0.67
N ARG A 121 6.11 9.61 1.64
CA ARG A 121 5.22 9.78 2.79
C ARG A 121 5.72 10.86 3.75
N VAL A 122 7.01 10.86 4.07
CA VAL A 122 7.61 11.89 4.94
C VAL A 122 7.49 13.28 4.27
N LEU A 123 7.79 13.37 2.97
CA LEU A 123 7.64 14.60 2.18
C LEU A 123 6.20 15.13 2.21
N ASP A 124 5.22 14.24 2.00
CA ASP A 124 3.80 14.59 2.03
C ASP A 124 3.38 15.14 3.40
N VAL A 125 3.66 14.42 4.49
CA VAL A 125 3.21 14.80 5.84
C VAL A 125 3.87 16.09 6.33
N PHE A 126 5.18 16.23 6.14
CA PHE A 126 5.94 17.31 6.78
C PHE A 126 6.11 18.55 5.92
N PHE A 127 5.99 18.44 4.59
CA PHE A 127 6.29 19.55 3.68
C PHE A 127 5.13 19.93 2.77
N LEU A 128 4.43 18.95 2.18
CA LEU A 128 3.36 19.25 1.22
C LEU A 128 2.01 19.51 1.91
N SER A 129 1.69 18.75 2.95
CA SER A 129 0.45 18.87 3.70
C SER A 129 0.52 19.84 4.88
N TYR A 130 1.73 20.17 5.35
CA TYR A 130 1.96 21.09 6.46
C TYR A 130 1.45 22.51 6.11
N PRO A 131 0.82 23.26 7.05
CA PRO A 131 0.71 23.06 8.50
C PRO A 131 -0.38 22.09 8.96
N ARG A 132 -1.06 21.43 8.03
CA ARG A 132 -2.19 20.56 8.35
C ARG A 132 -1.66 19.23 8.90
N ILE A 133 -2.26 18.79 10.00
CA ILE A 133 -1.79 17.66 10.80
C ILE A 133 -2.80 16.52 10.70
N PRO A 134 -2.38 15.30 10.34
CA PRO A 134 -3.25 14.12 10.34
C PRO A 134 -4.05 14.01 11.62
N ARG A 135 -5.35 13.79 11.49
CA ARG A 135 -6.26 13.55 12.61
C ARG A 135 -6.92 12.20 12.47
N ARG A 136 -7.14 11.51 13.60
CA ARG A 136 -7.89 10.26 13.57
C ARG A 136 -9.37 10.57 13.36
N ILE A 137 -10.04 9.84 12.48
CA ILE A 137 -11.49 9.87 12.28
C ILE A 137 -12.12 9.17 13.49
N PHE A 138 -13.11 9.83 14.08
CA PHE A 138 -13.92 9.27 15.14
C PHE A 138 -14.99 8.35 14.55
N ILE A 139 -15.00 7.09 14.96
CA ILE A 139 -15.95 6.08 14.46
C ILE A 139 -17.01 5.87 15.55
N ALA A 140 -18.25 6.30 15.32
CA ALA A 140 -19.31 6.05 16.29
C ALA A 140 -19.58 4.54 16.42
N SER A 141 -19.55 4.02 17.65
CA SER A 141 -19.90 2.62 17.92
C SER A 141 -21.35 2.34 17.51
N ALA A 142 -21.59 1.20 16.85
CA ALA A 142 -22.90 0.77 16.35
C ALA A 142 -24.01 0.68 17.44
N ALA A 143 -23.64 0.80 18.72
CA ALA A 143 -24.58 0.86 19.84
C ALA A 143 -25.46 2.12 19.87
N SER A 144 -25.10 3.21 19.18
CA SER A 144 -25.84 4.49 19.33
C SER A 144 -27.05 4.66 18.41
N LYS A 145 -27.29 3.76 17.44
CA LYS A 145 -28.48 3.79 16.56
C LYS A 145 -28.85 2.38 16.10
N GLN A 146 -29.52 1.62 16.94
CA GLN A 146 -30.40 0.56 16.43
C GLN A 146 -31.71 1.22 16.00
N PRO A 147 -32.07 1.23 14.71
CA PRO A 147 -33.45 1.45 14.32
C PRO A 147 -34.23 0.20 14.72
N GLU A 148 -35.21 0.34 15.61
CA GLU A 148 -36.14 -0.73 15.97
C GLU A 148 -36.69 -1.41 14.70
N GLY A 149 -36.61 -2.74 14.65
CA GLY A 149 -37.43 -3.55 13.75
C GLY A 149 -36.89 -3.87 12.34
N LYS A 150 -35.63 -3.57 11.98
CA LYS A 150 -35.05 -4.07 10.71
C LYS A 150 -33.85 -4.98 10.97
N ARG A 151 -33.87 -6.16 10.34
CA ARG A 151 -32.77 -7.16 10.34
C ARG A 151 -31.43 -6.46 10.18
N ALA A 152 -30.43 -6.94 10.93
CA ALA A 152 -29.07 -6.41 11.02
C ALA A 152 -28.45 -6.17 9.63
N ASN A 153 -28.68 -4.98 9.08
CA ASN A 153 -27.92 -4.48 7.95
C ASN A 153 -26.52 -4.19 8.47
N ILE A 154 -25.51 -4.60 7.70
CA ILE A 154 -24.09 -4.33 7.98
C ILE A 154 -23.96 -2.82 8.25
N VAL A 155 -23.73 -2.46 9.51
CA VAL A 155 -23.57 -1.06 9.91
C VAL A 155 -22.19 -0.64 9.44
N HIS A 156 -22.15 0.21 8.41
CA HIS A 156 -20.91 0.83 7.98
C HIS A 156 -20.39 1.76 9.09
N PRO A 157 -19.15 1.56 9.59
CA PRO A 157 -18.59 2.43 10.64
C PRO A 157 -18.33 3.86 10.13
N TYR A 158 -18.26 4.04 8.81
CA TYR A 158 -18.02 5.33 8.18
C TYR A 158 -19.34 5.97 7.74
N THR A 159 -19.50 7.25 8.07
CA THR A 159 -20.64 8.04 7.58
C THR A 159 -20.60 8.15 6.04
N SER A 160 -21.78 8.19 5.41
CA SER A 160 -21.90 8.50 3.96
C SER A 160 -21.60 9.97 3.64
N ALA A 161 -21.38 10.80 4.66
CA ALA A 161 -21.08 12.22 4.57
C ALA A 161 -19.75 12.47 3.83
N ARG A 162 -19.54 13.74 3.41
CA ARG A 162 -18.27 14.14 2.78
C ARG A 162 -17.14 13.95 3.79
N ASN A 163 -15.93 13.64 3.31
CA ASN A 163 -14.79 13.40 4.20
C ASN A 163 -14.46 14.62 5.07
N GLU A 164 -14.69 15.83 4.54
CA GLU A 164 -14.51 17.08 5.28
C GLU A 164 -15.46 17.22 6.48
N GLU A 165 -16.58 16.48 6.48
CA GLU A 165 -17.61 16.51 7.52
C GLU A 165 -17.39 15.40 8.56
N TRP A 166 -16.34 14.58 8.40
CA TRP A 166 -16.06 13.49 9.33
C TRP A 166 -15.57 14.04 10.66
N LYS A 167 -16.18 13.55 11.75
CA LYS A 167 -15.72 13.87 13.11
C LYS A 167 -14.33 13.28 13.32
N THR A 168 -13.45 14.00 14.00
CA THR A 168 -12.08 13.57 14.29
C THR A 168 -11.79 13.57 15.79
N GLU A 169 -10.92 12.66 16.23
CA GLU A 169 -10.41 12.64 17.60
C GLU A 169 -9.49 13.83 17.86
N PRO A 170 -9.45 14.32 19.11
CA PRO A 170 -8.51 15.35 19.50
C PRO A 170 -7.07 14.84 19.41
N LEU A 171 -6.16 15.70 18.95
CA LEU A 171 -4.74 15.39 18.91
C LEU A 171 -4.15 15.32 20.33
N PRO A 172 -3.18 14.40 20.59
CA PRO A 172 -2.55 14.29 21.89
C PRO A 172 -1.85 15.59 22.26
N LYS A 173 -2.14 16.18 23.42
CA LYS A 173 -1.60 17.50 23.82
C LYS A 173 -0.31 17.43 24.65
N LYS A 174 -0.10 16.32 25.37
CA LYS A 174 1.09 16.07 26.21
C LYS A 174 2.26 15.65 25.33
N LEU A 175 3.47 16.19 25.58
CA LEU A 175 4.66 15.86 24.78
C LEU A 175 5.20 14.47 25.09
N VAL A 176 5.19 14.04 26.35
CA VAL A 176 5.63 12.70 26.75
C VAL A 176 4.41 11.96 27.28
N SER A 177 3.77 11.18 26.40
CA SER A 177 2.68 10.28 26.79
C SER A 177 2.66 9.05 25.89
N PHE A 178 2.21 7.93 26.45
CA PHE A 178 1.97 6.70 25.70
C PHE A 178 1.00 6.96 24.54
N GLU A 179 -0.05 7.76 24.76
CA GLU A 179 -1.01 8.16 23.71
C GLU A 179 -0.32 8.81 22.51
N ARG A 180 0.66 9.70 22.72
CA ARG A 180 1.38 10.35 21.63
C ARG A 180 2.32 9.40 20.91
N ALA A 181 3.05 8.57 21.66
CA ALA A 181 3.91 7.53 21.10
C ALA A 181 3.09 6.59 20.20
N TRP A 182 1.95 6.13 20.70
CA TRP A 182 1.04 5.26 19.97
C TRP A 182 0.41 5.95 18.76
N TRP A 183 -0.02 7.20 18.90
CA TRP A 183 -0.56 8.00 17.81
C TRP A 183 0.47 8.17 16.67
N ALA A 184 1.74 8.40 17.01
CA ALA A 184 2.82 8.49 16.03
C ALA A 184 3.12 7.14 15.37
N LEU A 185 3.09 6.05 16.14
CA LEU A 185 3.30 4.69 15.63
C LEU A 185 2.19 4.31 14.65
N ASP A 186 0.94 4.53 15.04
CA ASP A 186 -0.23 4.25 14.21
C ASP A 186 -0.22 5.09 12.92
N LEU A 187 0.23 6.35 12.98
CA LEU A 187 0.38 7.20 11.80
C LEU A 187 1.54 6.76 10.90
N MET A 188 2.63 6.22 11.47
CA MET A 188 3.76 5.68 10.71
C MET A 188 3.37 4.44 9.90
N ILE A 189 2.66 3.49 10.53
CA ILE A 189 2.20 2.25 9.88
C ILE A 189 0.97 2.47 8.98
N SER A 190 0.23 3.56 9.19
CA SER A 190 -0.90 3.95 8.35
C SER A 190 -0.43 4.35 6.95
N MET A 191 -0.30 3.35 6.08
CA MET A 191 -0.15 3.54 4.63
C MET A 191 -1.51 3.64 3.92
N ARG A 192 -2.58 3.15 4.55
CA ARG A 192 -3.97 3.11 4.02
C ARG A 192 -4.93 4.15 4.60
N GLY A 193 -4.53 4.93 5.61
CA GLY A 193 -5.36 6.01 6.17
C GLY A 193 -6.66 5.52 6.79
N ILE A 194 -6.66 4.36 7.44
CA ILE A 194 -7.90 3.84 8.04
C ILE A 194 -8.08 4.51 9.38
N GLY A 195 -9.25 5.12 9.53
CA GLY A 195 -9.49 6.03 10.62
C GLY A 195 -8.57 7.25 10.64
N TRP A 196 -7.92 7.70 9.55
CA TRP A 196 -7.23 9.01 9.52
C TRP A 196 -7.73 9.93 8.40
N ASP A 197 -7.90 11.20 8.74
CA ASP A 197 -8.20 12.27 7.82
C ASP A 197 -6.91 12.88 7.26
N PHE A 198 -6.57 12.51 5.99
CA PHE A 198 -5.86 13.20 4.89
C PHE A 198 -6.10 12.37 3.60
N ALA A 199 -7.35 12.16 3.20
CA ALA A 199 -7.73 11.04 2.31
C ALA A 199 -7.06 11.05 0.90
N SER A 200 -6.87 9.92 0.19
CA SER A 200 -7.60 8.64 0.28
C SER A 200 -6.73 7.37 0.35
N ALA A 201 -7.29 6.31 0.98
CA ALA A 201 -7.66 5.11 0.24
C ALA A 201 -9.18 4.94 0.36
N ASP A 202 -9.89 4.89 -0.76
CA ASP A 202 -11.33 4.74 -0.77
C ASP A 202 -11.75 3.35 -0.25
N VAL A 203 -12.23 3.30 0.99
CA VAL A 203 -12.85 2.14 1.65
C VAL A 203 -14.34 2.01 1.25
N ARG A 204 -14.92 2.95 0.50
CA ARG A 204 -16.38 3.00 0.23
C ARG A 204 -16.89 2.05 -0.86
N HIS A 205 -16.09 1.08 -1.30
CA HIS A 205 -16.54 0.13 -2.31
C HIS A 205 -16.60 -1.31 -1.83
N ASP A 206 -16.34 -1.59 -0.55
CA ASP A 206 -16.65 -2.91 -0.01
C ASP A 206 -17.68 -2.79 1.11
N SER A 207 -18.79 -3.51 0.94
CA SER A 207 -19.83 -3.69 1.94
C SER A 207 -19.38 -4.57 3.11
N HIS A 208 -18.14 -5.06 3.11
CA HIS A 208 -17.58 -5.96 4.11
C HIS A 208 -16.42 -5.31 4.89
N PRO A 209 -16.70 -4.32 5.74
CA PRO A 209 -15.66 -3.61 6.49
C PRO A 209 -15.14 -4.39 7.71
N TRP A 210 -15.60 -5.62 7.96
CA TRP A 210 -15.14 -6.41 9.10
C TRP A 210 -13.98 -7.32 8.70
N GLN A 211 -12.85 -7.16 9.39
CA GLN A 211 -11.76 -8.12 9.27
C GLN A 211 -12.27 -9.51 9.66
N PRO A 212 -12.01 -10.54 8.84
CA PRO A 212 -12.34 -11.90 9.22
C PRO A 212 -11.57 -12.28 10.50
N PRO A 213 -12.10 -13.15 11.37
CA PRO A 213 -11.35 -13.67 12.51
C PRO A 213 -9.99 -14.26 12.07
N SER A 214 -8.96 -14.20 12.92
CA SER A 214 -7.62 -14.74 12.60
C SER A 214 -7.68 -16.18 12.09
N SER A 215 -8.58 -17.02 12.63
CA SER A 215 -8.80 -18.39 12.16
C SER A 215 -9.32 -18.47 10.72
N ALA A 216 -10.24 -17.59 10.32
CA ALA A 216 -10.73 -17.50 8.94
C ALA A 216 -9.65 -16.97 7.99
N GLN A 217 -8.83 -16.03 8.45
CA GLN A 217 -7.69 -15.52 7.71
C GLN A 217 -6.63 -16.60 7.48
N LEU A 218 -6.25 -17.36 8.52
CA LEU A 218 -5.32 -18.50 8.39
C LEU A 218 -5.89 -19.55 7.42
N ARG A 219 -7.18 -19.88 7.53
CA ARG A 219 -7.82 -20.84 6.61
C ARG A 219 -7.74 -20.35 5.17
N ARG A 220 -8.01 -19.06 4.90
CA ARG A 220 -7.87 -18.47 3.57
C ARG A 220 -6.42 -18.51 3.09
N ALA A 221 -5.46 -18.15 3.94
CA ALA A 221 -4.05 -18.16 3.60
C ALA A 221 -3.60 -19.57 3.17
N PHE A 222 -3.87 -20.59 3.97
CA PHE A 222 -3.37 -21.95 3.70
C PHE A 222 -4.19 -22.77 2.70
N PHE A 223 -5.52 -22.61 2.64
CA PHE A 223 -6.36 -23.46 1.78
C PHE A 223 -6.80 -22.79 0.48
N LYS A 224 -6.62 -21.47 0.32
CA LYS A 224 -6.93 -20.77 -0.93
C LYS A 224 -5.70 -20.19 -1.59
N LEU A 225 -4.90 -19.42 -0.85
CA LEU A 225 -3.79 -18.66 -1.42
C LEU A 225 -2.53 -19.51 -1.58
N PHE A 226 -2.16 -20.30 -0.57
CA PHE A 226 -0.95 -21.11 -0.60
C PHE A 226 -0.89 -22.11 -1.77
N PRO A 227 -1.95 -22.89 -2.10
CA PRO A 227 -1.89 -23.82 -3.23
C PRO A 227 -1.71 -23.11 -4.58
N ILE A 228 -2.35 -21.95 -4.76
CA ILE A 228 -2.19 -21.12 -5.95
C ILE A 228 -0.75 -20.61 -6.05
N LEU A 229 -0.19 -20.14 -4.93
CA LEU A 229 1.18 -19.65 -4.87
C LEU A 229 2.16 -20.76 -5.25
N VAL A 230 2.04 -21.95 -4.64
CA VAL A 230 2.87 -23.13 -4.95
C VAL A 230 2.79 -23.50 -6.43
N GLY A 231 1.57 -23.59 -6.99
CA GLY A 231 1.38 -23.91 -8.40
C GLY A 231 2.05 -22.89 -9.32
N CYS A 232 1.88 -21.59 -9.04
CA CYS A 232 2.50 -20.53 -9.84
C CYS A 232 4.03 -20.52 -9.71
N THR A 233 4.58 -20.65 -8.50
CA THR A 233 6.03 -20.71 -8.28
C THR A 233 6.65 -21.94 -8.94
N TRP A 234 5.96 -23.08 -8.91
CA TRP A 234 6.37 -24.30 -9.62
C TRP A 234 6.41 -24.05 -11.13
N THR A 235 5.39 -23.42 -11.70
CA THR A 235 5.37 -23.05 -13.13
C THR A 235 6.51 -22.08 -13.47
N ILE A 236 6.74 -21.05 -12.66
CA ILE A 236 7.84 -20.08 -12.87
C ILE A 236 9.19 -20.80 -12.84
N HIS A 237 9.41 -21.70 -11.89
CA HIS A 237 10.65 -22.46 -11.77
C HIS A 237 10.91 -23.35 -13.00
N HIS A 238 9.91 -24.12 -13.43
CA HIS A 238 10.07 -25.09 -14.52
C HIS A 238 10.16 -24.42 -15.89
N LEU A 239 9.40 -23.35 -16.10
CA LEU A 239 9.41 -22.58 -17.35
C LEU A 239 10.48 -21.48 -17.37
N HIS A 240 11.36 -21.41 -16.37
CA HIS A 240 12.38 -20.36 -16.30
C HIS A 240 13.37 -20.46 -17.49
N PRO A 241 13.60 -19.38 -18.27
CA PRO A 241 14.47 -19.43 -19.45
C PRO A 241 15.91 -19.84 -19.17
N LYS A 242 16.42 -19.61 -17.94
CA LYS A 242 17.75 -20.09 -17.52
C LYS A 242 17.94 -21.61 -17.70
N ASN A 243 16.87 -22.40 -17.58
CA ASN A 243 16.94 -23.85 -17.78
C ASN A 243 17.17 -24.24 -19.25
N MET A 244 17.12 -23.27 -20.17
CA MET A 244 17.34 -23.45 -21.60
C MET A 244 18.79 -23.16 -22.02
N SER A 245 19.74 -23.18 -21.08
CA SER A 245 21.19 -23.02 -21.33
C SER A 245 21.60 -21.69 -21.97
N SER A 246 20.80 -20.62 -21.83
CA SER A 246 21.14 -19.30 -22.34
C SER A 246 22.05 -18.54 -21.38
N VAL A 247 23.15 -17.97 -21.92
CA VAL A 247 24.08 -17.11 -21.19
C VAL A 247 23.38 -15.84 -20.68
N ASN A 248 22.38 -15.36 -21.41
CA ASN A 248 21.51 -14.24 -21.05
C ASN A 248 20.03 -14.64 -21.21
N PRO A 249 19.36 -15.09 -20.14
CA PRO A 249 17.97 -15.55 -20.25
C PRO A 249 17.03 -14.39 -20.60
N SER A 250 16.15 -14.63 -21.56
CA SER A 250 15.06 -13.71 -21.93
C SER A 250 13.73 -14.46 -21.99
N ILE A 251 12.64 -13.75 -21.72
CA ILE A 251 11.29 -14.27 -21.95
C ILE A 251 11.08 -14.68 -23.43
N LEU A 252 11.82 -14.05 -24.34
CA LEU A 252 11.76 -14.35 -25.77
C LEU A 252 12.36 -15.73 -26.13
N ASP A 253 13.10 -16.37 -25.21
CA ASP A 253 13.62 -17.73 -25.42
C ASP A 253 12.51 -18.79 -25.33
N LEU A 254 11.39 -18.46 -24.66
CA LEU A 254 10.22 -19.33 -24.56
C LEU A 254 9.39 -19.28 -25.86
N ASP A 255 8.68 -20.36 -26.19
CA ASP A 255 7.65 -20.31 -27.23
C ASP A 255 6.44 -19.47 -26.78
N PRO A 256 5.59 -18.98 -27.69
CA PRO A 256 4.50 -18.06 -27.34
C PRO A 256 3.55 -18.57 -26.25
N VAL A 257 3.25 -19.88 -26.20
CA VAL A 257 2.35 -20.45 -25.19
C VAL A 257 3.03 -20.43 -23.82
N ARG A 258 4.29 -20.89 -23.75
CA ARG A 258 5.07 -20.83 -22.51
C ARG A 258 5.29 -19.39 -22.02
N ARG A 259 5.46 -18.42 -22.93
CA ARG A 259 5.51 -16.99 -22.55
C ARG A 259 4.24 -16.54 -21.84
N VAL A 260 3.08 -16.81 -22.42
CA VAL A 260 1.79 -16.43 -21.84
C VAL A 260 1.61 -17.09 -20.47
N LEU A 261 1.90 -18.38 -20.35
CA LEU A 261 1.83 -19.11 -19.08
C LEU A 261 2.80 -18.54 -18.03
N PHE A 262 4.03 -18.22 -18.43
CA PHE A 262 5.03 -17.63 -17.53
C PHE A 262 4.59 -16.25 -17.02
N VAL A 263 4.07 -15.38 -17.91
CA VAL A 263 3.54 -14.06 -17.53
C VAL A 263 2.35 -14.21 -16.60
N ALA A 264 1.40 -15.10 -16.93
CA ALA A 264 0.23 -15.35 -16.10
C ALA A 264 0.62 -15.87 -14.72
N ALA A 265 1.50 -16.88 -14.64
CA ALA A 265 2.00 -17.43 -13.39
C ALA A 265 2.72 -16.36 -12.55
N THR A 266 3.55 -15.52 -13.18
CA THR A 266 4.22 -14.41 -12.49
C THR A 266 3.21 -13.42 -11.91
N GLY A 267 2.25 -12.95 -12.71
CA GLY A 267 1.23 -11.99 -12.26
C GLY A 267 0.32 -12.55 -11.16
N ILE A 268 -0.13 -13.81 -11.29
CA ILE A 268 -0.96 -14.49 -10.29
C ILE A 268 -0.16 -14.74 -9.01
N SER A 269 1.10 -15.17 -9.12
CA SER A 269 1.98 -15.38 -7.96
C SER A 269 2.17 -14.09 -7.17
N LEU A 270 2.38 -12.96 -7.84
CA LEU A 270 2.55 -11.66 -7.20
C LEU A 270 1.30 -11.25 -6.42
N TYR A 271 0.16 -11.29 -7.08
CA TYR A 271 -1.12 -10.99 -6.46
C TYR A 271 -1.37 -11.86 -5.23
N THR A 272 -1.11 -13.16 -5.36
CA THR A 272 -1.33 -14.16 -4.32
C THR A 272 -0.32 -14.02 -3.18
N LEU A 273 0.94 -13.72 -3.48
CA LEU A 273 2.01 -13.53 -2.50
C LEU A 273 1.71 -12.33 -1.60
N PHE A 274 1.33 -11.19 -2.19
CA PHE A 274 0.94 -10.03 -1.40
C PHE A 274 -0.29 -10.32 -0.55
N ASP A 275 -1.33 -10.91 -1.13
CA ASP A 275 -2.56 -11.22 -0.39
C ASP A 275 -2.32 -12.25 0.73
N PHE A 276 -1.46 -13.25 0.49
CA PHE A 276 -1.05 -14.24 1.48
C PHE A 276 -0.27 -13.58 2.62
N GLY A 277 0.74 -12.77 2.30
CA GLY A 277 1.54 -12.05 3.30
C GLY A 277 0.70 -11.10 4.15
N TYR A 278 -0.21 -10.36 3.53
CA TYR A 278 -1.16 -9.50 4.25
C TYR A 278 -2.10 -10.29 5.15
N THR A 279 -2.69 -11.38 4.63
CA THR A 279 -3.63 -12.23 5.40
C THR A 279 -2.94 -12.90 6.58
N LEU A 280 -1.70 -13.39 6.38
CA LEU A 280 -0.93 -14.05 7.42
C LEU A 280 -0.45 -13.06 8.50
N THR A 281 0.09 -11.91 8.08
CA THR A 281 0.53 -10.85 9.01
C THR A 281 -0.63 -10.36 9.83
N SER A 282 -1.78 -10.10 9.21
CA SER A 282 -3.01 -9.73 9.90
C SER A 282 -3.45 -10.81 10.89
N ALA A 283 -3.47 -12.09 10.49
CA ALA A 283 -3.86 -13.17 11.40
C ALA A 283 -2.98 -13.29 12.67
N VAL A 284 -1.68 -13.01 12.55
CA VAL A 284 -0.69 -13.11 13.63
C VAL A 284 -0.60 -11.83 14.47
N ALA A 285 -0.67 -10.66 13.83
CA ALA A 285 -0.54 -9.38 14.52
C ALA A 285 -1.77 -9.06 15.36
N LEU A 286 -2.98 -9.38 14.87
CA LEU A 286 -4.23 -8.99 15.52
C LEU A 286 -4.36 -9.48 16.99
N PRO A 287 -4.07 -10.75 17.33
CA PRO A 287 -4.12 -11.21 18.71
C PRO A 287 -3.13 -10.47 19.64
N ILE A 288 -1.89 -10.28 19.18
CA ILE A 288 -0.82 -9.63 19.96
C ILE A 288 -1.19 -8.17 20.29
N LEU A 289 -1.82 -7.50 19.32
CA LEU A 289 -2.19 -6.10 19.44
C LEU A 289 -3.42 -5.89 20.32
N HIS A 290 -4.39 -6.81 20.26
CA HIS A 290 -5.55 -6.80 21.14
C HIS A 290 -5.12 -6.97 22.61
N ASP A 291 -4.16 -7.85 22.88
CA ASP A 291 -3.64 -8.06 24.24
C ASP A 291 -2.82 -6.86 24.74
N ALA A 292 -2.09 -6.16 23.86
CA ALA A 292 -1.34 -4.96 24.22
C ALA A 292 -2.22 -3.71 24.46
N ALA A 293 -3.46 -3.70 23.92
CA ALA A 293 -4.43 -2.61 24.09
C ALA A 293 -5.34 -2.79 25.32
N GLY A 294 -5.32 -3.95 25.98
CA GLY A 294 -6.09 -4.22 27.20
C GLY A 294 -5.39 -3.72 28.48
N PRO A 295 -6.13 -3.25 29.50
CA PRO A 295 -5.54 -2.88 30.77
C PRO A 295 -5.15 -4.13 31.57
N SER A 296 -3.94 -4.07 32.11
CA SER A 296 -3.61 -4.50 33.46
C SER A 296 -4.81 -4.41 34.43
N SER A 297 -5.54 -5.53 34.59
CA SER A 297 -6.51 -5.72 35.67
C SER A 297 -6.49 -7.17 36.16
N SER A 298 -5.38 -7.56 36.79
CA SER A 298 -5.39 -8.62 37.80
C SER A 298 -5.27 -7.98 39.18
N SER A 299 -6.28 -7.23 39.58
CA SER A 299 -6.51 -6.88 40.99
C SER A 299 -7.99 -7.10 41.28
N GLN A 300 -8.33 -8.34 41.61
CA GLN A 300 -9.61 -8.65 42.25
C GLN A 300 -9.71 -7.88 43.56
N PRO A 301 -10.86 -7.26 43.89
CA PRO A 301 -11.11 -6.82 45.25
C PRO A 301 -11.42 -8.04 46.14
N GLY A 302 -10.86 -7.99 47.35
CA GLY A 302 -10.88 -8.96 48.44
C GLY A 302 -12.05 -9.94 48.52
N ARG A 303 -11.68 -11.23 48.57
CA ARG A 303 -12.47 -12.35 49.05
C ARG A 303 -12.71 -12.18 50.56
N ILE A 304 -13.89 -11.68 50.95
CA ILE A 304 -14.35 -11.78 52.35
C ILE A 304 -14.84 -13.20 52.60
N LYS A 305 -14.22 -13.86 53.58
CA LYS A 305 -14.60 -15.16 54.14
C LYS A 305 -15.82 -15.00 55.05
N GLN A 306 -16.79 -15.90 54.92
CA GLN A 306 -17.64 -16.54 55.96
C GLN A 306 -18.62 -17.43 55.17
N GLY A 307 -18.96 -18.66 55.52
CA GLY A 307 -18.90 -19.47 56.74
C GLY A 307 -20.03 -20.49 56.57
N GLN A 308 -19.78 -21.76 56.90
CA GLN A 308 -20.71 -22.88 56.69
C GLN A 308 -22.04 -22.75 57.46
N ASN A 309 -23.09 -23.39 56.89
CA ASN A 309 -24.25 -24.03 57.51
C ASN A 309 -25.06 -23.29 58.61
N TRP A 310 -26.35 -23.00 58.34
CA TRP A 310 -27.45 -23.39 59.24
C TRP A 310 -28.81 -23.38 58.54
N ARG A 311 -29.62 -24.41 58.82
CA ARG A 311 -31.03 -24.60 58.44
C ARG A 311 -31.95 -23.72 59.28
N GLY A 312 -33.10 -23.34 58.73
CA GLY A 312 -34.36 -23.43 59.49
C GLY A 312 -35.00 -22.13 59.99
N ASP A 313 -36.30 -22.07 59.71
CA ASP A 313 -37.40 -21.47 60.46
C ASP A 313 -37.63 -19.94 60.52
N ARG A 314 -38.62 -19.55 59.69
CA ARG A 314 -39.96 -19.08 60.09
C ARG A 314 -40.08 -18.05 61.23
N LEU A 315 -40.72 -16.94 60.83
CA LEU A 315 -41.79 -16.21 61.51
C LEU A 315 -41.44 -15.31 62.71
N LYS A 316 -41.72 -14.01 62.47
CA LYS A 316 -41.98 -12.84 63.37
C LYS A 316 -40.92 -11.76 63.11
N GLN A 317 -41.22 -10.63 62.49
CA GLN A 317 -42.19 -9.64 62.97
C GLN A 317 -42.72 -8.80 61.79
N LEU A 318 -44.01 -8.93 61.53
CA LEU A 318 -44.86 -7.78 61.22
C LEU A 318 -45.20 -7.13 62.57
N ARG A 319 -44.85 -5.85 62.78
CA ARG A 319 -45.77 -4.89 63.44
C ARG A 319 -45.18 -3.49 63.55
N ASN A 320 -46.06 -2.53 63.25
CA ASN A 320 -46.08 -1.12 63.65
C ASN A 320 -45.04 -0.23 62.94
N SER A 321 -45.32 0.99 62.50
CA SER A 321 -46.54 1.82 62.47
C SER A 321 -46.18 3.12 61.75
N LYS A 322 -46.96 3.49 60.73
CA LYS A 322 -47.68 4.78 60.61
C LYS A 322 -46.96 6.04 61.17
N THR A 323 -46.46 6.92 60.30
CA THR A 323 -46.85 8.34 60.18
C THR A 323 -46.15 9.02 59.00
N GLY A 324 -46.90 9.85 58.26
CA GLY A 324 -46.36 10.81 57.31
C GLY A 324 -45.94 12.12 58.00
N GLY A 325 -45.22 12.96 57.27
CA GLY A 325 -44.82 14.30 57.67
C GLY A 325 -43.71 14.82 56.76
N GLU A 326 -44.01 15.88 56.03
CA GLU A 326 -43.19 16.59 55.05
C GLU A 326 -42.11 17.50 55.69
N GLU A 327 -41.19 17.95 54.81
CA GLU A 327 -40.25 19.08 54.93
C GLU A 327 -39.01 18.88 55.84
N SER A 328 -37.83 18.62 55.25
CA SER A 328 -36.88 19.58 54.65
C SER A 328 -35.89 20.10 55.68
N GLU A 329 -34.67 19.54 55.70
CA GLU A 329 -33.43 20.30 55.60
C GLU A 329 -32.24 19.35 55.34
N THR A 330 -31.65 19.55 54.15
CA THR A 330 -30.33 19.20 53.63
C THR A 330 -29.27 18.59 54.57
N GLU A 331 -28.64 17.50 54.11
CA GLU A 331 -27.17 17.38 54.02
C GLU A 331 -26.73 16.16 53.17
N THR A 332 -26.09 16.47 52.04
CA THR A 332 -25.08 15.69 51.29
C THR A 332 -25.28 14.19 51.03
N GLU A 333 -25.78 13.84 49.84
CA GLU A 333 -25.41 12.61 49.13
C GLU A 333 -25.91 12.68 47.67
N GLY A 334 -25.02 12.96 46.72
CA GLY A 334 -25.44 13.10 45.32
C GLY A 334 -24.36 13.49 44.34
N GLU A 335 -23.17 12.88 44.38
CA GLU A 335 -22.17 13.09 43.31
C GLU A 335 -21.42 11.82 42.85
N THR A 336 -21.55 10.67 43.50
CA THR A 336 -20.63 9.54 43.25
C THR A 336 -21.11 8.43 42.32
N GLU A 337 -22.41 8.29 42.04
CA GLU A 337 -22.91 7.17 41.21
C GLU A 337 -22.90 7.49 39.70
N ASP A 338 -23.24 8.72 39.29
CA ASP A 338 -23.29 9.12 37.87
C ASP A 338 -21.89 9.29 37.24
N GLU A 339 -20.90 9.76 37.99
CA GLU A 339 -19.51 9.83 37.50
C GLU A 339 -18.93 8.45 37.21
N SER A 340 -19.31 7.42 37.97
CA SER A 340 -18.83 6.06 37.79
C SER A 340 -19.36 5.42 36.50
N SER A 341 -20.64 5.66 36.18
CA SER A 341 -21.31 5.19 34.97
C SER A 341 -20.79 5.93 33.73
N ALA A 342 -20.65 7.25 33.80
CA ALA A 342 -20.08 8.06 32.72
C ALA A 342 -18.60 7.72 32.46
N ALA A 343 -17.80 7.53 33.52
CA ALA A 343 -16.40 7.12 33.40
C ALA A 343 -16.24 5.68 32.87
N TYR A 344 -17.17 4.79 33.19
CA TYR A 344 -17.22 3.44 32.64
C TYR A 344 -17.61 3.45 31.16
N GLN A 345 -18.64 4.21 30.79
CA GLN A 345 -19.02 4.40 29.38
C GLN A 345 -17.90 5.06 28.57
N ALA A 346 -17.24 6.08 29.11
CA ALA A 346 -16.10 6.73 28.47
C ALA A 346 -14.93 5.75 28.27
N ARG A 347 -14.62 4.90 29.26
CA ARG A 347 -13.61 3.84 29.16
C ARG A 347 -14.00 2.76 28.14
N THR A 348 -15.27 2.38 28.10
CA THR A 348 -15.80 1.38 27.16
C THR A 348 -15.74 1.91 25.72
N LEU A 349 -16.16 3.15 25.51
CA LEU A 349 -16.03 3.85 24.22
C LEU A 349 -14.57 4.00 23.81
N GLN A 350 -13.69 4.37 24.75
CA GLN A 350 -12.25 4.46 24.51
C GLN A 350 -11.71 3.11 24.05
N HIS A 351 -11.98 2.01 24.76
CA HIS A 351 -11.55 0.66 24.40
C HIS A 351 -12.12 0.23 23.03
N GLN A 352 -13.37 0.55 22.74
CA GLN A 352 -13.96 0.32 21.41
C GLN A 352 -13.25 1.13 20.32
N GLN A 353 -12.88 2.40 20.56
CA GLN A 353 -12.06 3.17 19.62
C GLN A 353 -10.65 2.59 19.47
N LEU A 354 -10.05 2.04 20.55
CA LEU A 354 -8.75 1.36 20.49
C LEU A 354 -8.77 0.20 19.50
N SER A 355 -9.83 -0.63 19.54
CA SER A 355 -10.00 -1.77 18.63
C SER A 355 -10.24 -1.41 17.15
N LEU A 356 -10.33 -0.11 16.83
CA LEU A 356 -10.54 0.42 15.48
C LEU A 356 -9.30 1.12 14.91
N ARG A 357 -8.12 0.90 15.49
CA ARG A 357 -6.84 1.51 15.04
C ARG A 357 -6.27 0.80 13.81
N ASN A 358 -5.33 1.42 13.09
CA ASN A 358 -4.76 0.84 11.86
C ASN A 358 -3.96 -0.42 12.15
N ILE A 359 -3.33 -0.46 13.32
CA ILE A 359 -2.60 -1.63 13.79
C ILE A 359 -3.54 -2.85 13.89
N ASP A 360 -4.81 -2.61 14.25
CA ASP A 360 -5.88 -3.60 14.36
C ASP A 360 -6.66 -3.76 13.05
N PHE A 361 -6.20 -3.16 11.95
CA PHE A 361 -6.91 -3.21 10.67
C PHE A 361 -5.98 -3.29 9.45
N PHE A 362 -5.88 -4.51 8.94
CA PHE A 362 -5.40 -4.87 7.62
C PHE A 362 -6.60 -5.25 6.73
N PRO A 363 -7.07 -4.38 5.81
CA PRO A 363 -8.12 -4.78 4.89
C PRO A 363 -7.57 -5.82 3.91
N LEU A 364 -8.48 -6.64 3.40
CA LEU A 364 -8.19 -7.50 2.24
C LEU A 364 -7.52 -6.65 1.17
N LEU A 365 -6.39 -7.13 0.67
CA LEU A 365 -5.66 -6.42 -0.38
C LEU A 365 -6.48 -6.38 -1.68
N ASN A 366 -7.26 -7.45 -1.86
CA ASN A 366 -7.89 -7.86 -3.11
C ASN A 366 -9.34 -8.32 -2.83
N PRO A 367 -10.31 -7.38 -2.72
CA PRO A 367 -11.68 -7.71 -2.36
C PRO A 367 -12.49 -8.36 -3.50
N ALA A 368 -12.06 -8.13 -4.74
CA ALA A 368 -12.74 -8.63 -5.94
C ALA A 368 -11.96 -9.78 -6.61
N GLY A 369 -12.68 -10.75 -7.17
CA GLY A 369 -12.07 -11.80 -7.99
C GLY A 369 -11.62 -11.27 -9.35
N PHE A 370 -10.55 -11.85 -9.93
CA PHE A 370 -10.02 -11.45 -11.24
C PHE A 370 -11.06 -11.45 -12.37
N THR A 371 -12.05 -12.33 -12.31
CA THR A 371 -13.14 -12.43 -13.30
C THR A 371 -14.11 -11.24 -13.28
N GLN A 372 -14.06 -10.41 -12.25
CA GLN A 372 -14.82 -9.17 -12.13
C GLN A 372 -14.08 -7.96 -12.74
N ALA A 373 -12.79 -8.10 -13.04
CA ALA A 373 -11.99 -7.08 -13.71
C ALA A 373 -12.30 -7.08 -15.21
N THR A 374 -13.48 -6.57 -15.57
CA THR A 374 -13.94 -6.56 -16.97
C THR A 374 -13.24 -5.52 -17.83
N THR A 375 -12.50 -4.57 -17.27
CA THR A 375 -11.78 -3.54 -18.03
C THR A 375 -10.39 -3.32 -17.41
N VAL A 376 -9.44 -2.81 -18.17
CA VAL A 376 -8.08 -2.49 -17.67
C VAL A 376 -8.20 -1.47 -16.54
N ARG A 377 -9.08 -0.46 -16.68
CA ARG A 377 -9.36 0.50 -15.60
C ARG A 377 -9.85 -0.21 -14.34
N ARG A 378 -10.80 -1.14 -14.46
CA ARG A 378 -11.36 -1.87 -13.32
C ARG A 378 -10.33 -2.77 -12.66
N PHE A 379 -9.48 -3.44 -13.44
CA PHE A 379 -8.37 -4.22 -12.91
C PHE A 379 -7.51 -3.37 -11.96
N TRP A 380 -7.02 -2.23 -12.43
CA TRP A 380 -6.12 -1.37 -11.63
C TRP A 380 -6.82 -0.58 -10.51
N SER A 381 -8.14 -0.37 -10.59
CA SER A 381 -8.89 0.38 -9.57
C SER A 381 -9.52 -0.51 -8.49
N TYR A 382 -9.90 -1.74 -8.84
CA TYR A 382 -10.66 -2.65 -7.97
C TYR A 382 -9.92 -3.95 -7.63
N ALA A 383 -9.13 -4.49 -8.56
CA ALA A 383 -8.48 -5.78 -8.36
C ALA A 383 -7.04 -5.62 -7.84
N TRP A 384 -6.24 -4.69 -8.36
CA TRP A 384 -4.82 -4.53 -8.00
C TRP A 384 -4.60 -3.58 -6.82
N HIS A 385 -3.59 -3.85 -5.99
CA HIS A 385 -3.42 -3.31 -4.62
C HIS A 385 -3.57 -1.77 -4.48
N ARG A 386 -4.31 -1.33 -3.45
CA ARG A 386 -4.57 0.10 -3.15
C ARG A 386 -3.55 0.77 -2.20
N LEU A 387 -2.45 0.07 -1.87
CA LEU A 387 -1.52 0.46 -0.80
C LEU A 387 -0.84 1.84 -1.03
N PHE A 388 -0.76 2.29 -2.28
CA PHE A 388 0.03 3.46 -2.68
C PHE A 388 -0.79 4.58 -3.33
N GLY A 389 -2.10 4.60 -3.10
CA GLY A 389 -3.02 5.56 -3.74
C GLY A 389 -2.64 7.03 -3.50
N ARG A 390 -2.23 7.39 -2.28
CA ARG A 390 -1.87 8.77 -1.95
C ARG A 390 -0.53 9.22 -2.56
N PRO A 391 0.59 8.47 -2.46
CA PRO A 391 1.81 8.79 -3.20
C PRO A 391 1.57 8.97 -4.71
N PHE A 392 0.85 8.07 -5.35
CA PHE A 392 0.54 8.21 -6.78
C PHE A 392 -0.36 9.41 -7.06
N GLY A 393 -1.30 9.72 -6.17
CA GLY A 393 -2.12 10.91 -6.24
C GLY A 393 -1.27 12.19 -6.22
N VAL A 394 -0.46 12.35 -5.18
CA VAL A 394 0.32 13.58 -4.94
C VAL A 394 1.43 13.77 -5.96
N TYR A 395 2.19 12.72 -6.28
CA TYR A 395 3.39 12.84 -7.13
C TYR A 395 3.14 12.47 -8.60
N GLY A 396 2.02 11.81 -8.90
CA GLY A 396 1.64 11.42 -10.26
C GLY A 396 0.44 12.21 -10.79
N ILE A 397 -0.72 12.04 -10.16
CA ILE A 397 -1.99 12.60 -10.64
C ILE A 397 -1.96 14.14 -10.62
N LEU A 398 -1.54 14.76 -9.51
CA LEU A 398 -1.59 16.22 -9.37
C LEU A 398 -0.71 16.96 -10.38
N PRO A 399 0.58 16.64 -10.54
CA PRO A 399 1.43 17.39 -11.46
C PRO A 399 0.97 17.24 -12.91
N PHE A 400 0.55 16.02 -13.30
CA PHE A 400 0.02 15.76 -14.64
C PHE A 400 -1.30 16.51 -14.88
N THR A 401 -2.20 16.50 -13.90
CA THR A 401 -3.47 17.21 -14.01
C THR A 401 -3.25 18.73 -14.05
N TYR A 402 -2.31 19.25 -13.26
CA TYR A 402 -1.91 20.66 -13.30
C TYR A 402 -1.42 21.07 -14.69
N ALA A 403 -0.47 20.31 -15.25
CA ALA A 403 0.06 20.55 -16.58
C ALA A 403 -1.04 20.46 -17.66
N ALA A 404 -1.91 19.46 -17.58
CA ALA A 404 -3.02 19.32 -18.50
C ALA A 404 -4.04 20.47 -18.40
N TYR A 405 -4.33 20.96 -17.18
CA TYR A 405 -5.16 22.14 -16.99
C TYR A 405 -4.49 23.38 -17.58
N LEU A 406 -3.19 23.58 -17.38
CA LEU A 406 -2.46 24.70 -17.98
C LEU A 406 -2.52 24.67 -19.52
N VAL A 407 -2.24 23.52 -20.13
CA VAL A 407 -2.28 23.36 -21.59
C VAL A 407 -3.70 23.60 -22.11
N GLN A 408 -4.72 22.99 -21.47
CA GLN A 408 -6.11 23.19 -21.87
C GLN A 408 -6.54 24.66 -21.72
N ASP A 409 -6.13 25.33 -20.64
CA ASP A 409 -6.50 26.72 -20.38
C ASP A 409 -5.78 27.69 -21.31
N LEU A 410 -4.55 27.36 -21.72
CA LEU A 410 -3.83 28.07 -22.76
C LEU A 410 -4.54 27.93 -24.12
N LEU A 411 -4.87 26.71 -24.52
CA LEU A 411 -5.55 26.43 -25.81
C LEU A 411 -6.94 27.04 -25.90
N GLU A 412 -7.67 27.10 -24.78
CA GLU A 412 -9.01 27.71 -24.74
C GLU A 412 -9.00 29.23 -24.47
N GLY A 413 -7.81 29.85 -24.36
CA GLY A 413 -7.70 31.29 -24.04
C GLY A 413 -8.17 31.67 -22.63
N LYS A 414 -8.31 30.70 -21.72
CA LYS A 414 -8.85 30.85 -20.35
C LYS A 414 -7.78 30.74 -19.27
N LEU A 415 -6.51 30.94 -19.62
CA LEU A 415 -5.40 30.88 -18.66
C LEU A 415 -5.59 31.85 -17.49
N ASN A 416 -6.17 33.02 -17.77
CA ASN A 416 -6.42 34.10 -16.82
C ASN A 416 -7.79 34.08 -16.13
N ASP A 417 -8.66 33.12 -16.47
CA ASP A 417 -9.95 32.96 -15.82
C ASP A 417 -9.76 32.73 -14.29
N PRO A 418 -10.37 33.54 -13.41
CA PRO A 418 -10.20 33.43 -11.96
C PRO A 418 -10.61 32.07 -11.40
N LYS A 419 -11.72 31.49 -11.90
CA LYS A 419 -12.20 30.17 -11.43
C LYS A 419 -11.23 29.08 -11.84
N ARG A 420 -10.68 29.15 -13.05
CA ARG A 420 -9.68 28.16 -13.50
C ARG A 420 -8.36 28.30 -12.77
N LYS A 421 -7.90 29.52 -12.51
CA LYS A 421 -6.73 29.77 -11.65
C LYS A 421 -6.92 29.18 -10.25
N GLN A 422 -8.09 29.39 -9.66
CA GLN A 422 -8.44 28.83 -8.36
C GLN A 422 -8.44 27.30 -8.40
N ALA A 423 -9.13 26.69 -9.38
CA ALA A 423 -9.16 25.24 -9.56
C ALA A 423 -7.74 24.65 -9.66
N ARG A 424 -6.84 25.27 -10.45
CA ARG A 424 -5.42 24.83 -10.56
C ARG A 424 -4.63 24.98 -9.27
N ARG A 425 -4.97 25.94 -8.40
CA ARG A 425 -4.28 26.17 -7.13
C ARG A 425 -4.77 25.23 -6.02
N GLU A 426 -6.06 24.91 -6.01
CA GLU A 426 -6.69 24.14 -4.94
C GLU A 426 -6.49 22.63 -5.05
N ILE A 427 -5.94 22.13 -6.17
CA ILE A 427 -5.60 20.72 -6.30
C ILE A 427 -4.44 20.28 -5.40
N TRP A 428 -3.68 21.19 -4.76
CA TRP A 428 -2.50 20.81 -3.98
C TRP A 428 -2.85 20.40 -2.54
N PRO A 429 -2.10 19.45 -1.95
CA PRO A 429 -2.29 19.03 -0.56
C PRO A 429 -1.97 20.12 0.49
N SER A 430 -1.61 21.34 0.12
CA SER A 430 -1.63 22.46 1.08
C SER A 430 -3.02 23.10 1.21
N TYR A 431 -3.89 22.95 0.21
CA TYR A 431 -5.21 23.58 0.13
C TYR A 431 -6.36 22.61 0.42
N HIS A 432 -6.25 21.32 0.06
CA HIS A 432 -7.35 20.35 0.19
C HIS A 432 -6.90 19.04 0.87
N PRO A 433 -7.63 18.49 1.88
CA PRO A 433 -7.20 17.30 2.64
C PRO A 433 -7.14 16.04 1.77
N ASP A 434 -8.07 15.96 0.82
CA ASP A 434 -8.10 14.95 -0.24
C ASP A 434 -8.04 15.61 -1.63
N PRO A 435 -6.84 16.02 -2.08
CA PRO A 435 -6.72 16.79 -3.32
C PRO A 435 -7.22 16.03 -4.55
N MET A 436 -7.27 14.69 -4.50
CA MET A 436 -7.77 13.86 -5.59
C MET A 436 -9.27 14.04 -5.84
N ARG A 437 -10.04 14.39 -4.81
CA ARG A 437 -11.49 14.63 -4.93
C ARG A 437 -11.85 16.02 -5.40
N ALA A 438 -10.96 16.97 -5.17
CA ALA A 438 -11.11 18.33 -5.68
C ALA A 438 -10.94 18.40 -7.20
N LEU A 439 -10.42 17.33 -7.84
CA LEU A 439 -10.25 17.28 -9.29
C LEU A 439 -11.59 17.26 -10.03
N GLU A 440 -11.74 18.17 -10.99
CA GLU A 440 -12.94 18.27 -11.83
C GLU A 440 -13.17 16.98 -12.62
N ARG A 441 -14.35 16.37 -12.49
CA ARG A 441 -14.72 15.16 -13.24
C ARG A 441 -14.88 15.48 -14.72
N GLY A 442 -14.39 14.62 -15.60
CA GLY A 442 -14.53 14.78 -17.06
C GLY A 442 -13.45 15.66 -17.69
N ARG A 443 -12.78 16.53 -16.92
CA ARG A 443 -11.70 17.38 -17.40
C ARG A 443 -10.33 16.71 -17.18
N ALA A 444 -9.56 16.63 -18.26
CA ALA A 444 -8.22 16.05 -18.26
C ALA A 444 -8.12 14.67 -17.58
N ASP A 445 -9.16 13.83 -17.65
CA ASP A 445 -9.16 12.51 -17.01
C ASP A 445 -8.02 11.61 -17.50
N TRP A 446 -7.57 11.81 -18.74
CA TRP A 446 -6.39 11.12 -19.30
C TRP A 446 -5.12 11.43 -18.50
N ALA A 447 -4.96 12.68 -18.04
CA ALA A 447 -3.78 13.11 -17.29
C ALA A 447 -3.74 12.49 -15.90
N LYS A 448 -4.92 12.29 -15.28
CA LYS A 448 -5.04 11.58 -14.01
C LYS A 448 -4.56 10.14 -14.13
N VAL A 449 -5.02 9.44 -15.18
CA VAL A 449 -4.62 8.06 -15.46
C VAL A 449 -3.12 8.00 -15.74
N LEU A 450 -2.63 8.75 -16.74
CA LEU A 450 -1.22 8.69 -17.13
C LEU A 450 -0.29 9.13 -15.98
N GLY A 451 -0.67 10.13 -15.19
CA GLY A 451 0.10 10.56 -14.03
C GLY A 451 0.26 9.46 -12.99
N ALA A 452 -0.82 8.76 -12.65
CA ALA A 452 -0.77 7.64 -11.70
C ALA A 452 0.14 6.50 -12.20
N PHE A 453 -0.05 6.07 -13.45
CA PHE A 453 0.74 4.98 -14.03
C PHE A 453 2.20 5.36 -14.26
N THR A 454 2.49 6.61 -14.62
CA THR A 454 3.87 7.10 -14.78
C THR A 454 4.59 7.12 -13.45
N ALA A 455 3.97 7.66 -12.39
CA ALA A 455 4.57 7.66 -11.05
C ALA A 455 4.82 6.24 -10.53
N SER A 456 3.85 5.33 -10.73
CA SER A 456 4.03 3.91 -10.41
C SER A 456 5.21 3.33 -11.19
N GLY A 457 5.24 3.52 -12.50
CA GLY A 457 6.29 3.02 -13.37
C GLY A 457 7.69 3.51 -12.98
N ILE A 458 7.82 4.78 -12.57
CA ILE A 458 9.10 5.34 -12.13
C ILE A 458 9.60 4.64 -10.86
N ILE A 459 8.75 4.55 -9.84
CA ILE A 459 9.13 3.94 -8.55
C ILE A 459 9.54 2.47 -8.73
N HIS A 460 8.76 1.74 -9.52
CA HIS A 460 9.02 0.33 -9.82
C HIS A 460 10.30 0.16 -10.66
N ALA A 461 10.53 1.00 -11.67
CA ALA A 461 11.74 0.93 -12.47
C ALA A 461 13.01 1.31 -11.71
N VAL A 462 12.94 2.25 -10.76
CA VAL A 462 14.11 2.53 -9.90
C VAL A 462 14.42 1.32 -9.01
N SER A 463 13.39 0.64 -8.50
CA SER A 463 13.52 -0.57 -7.68
C SER A 463 14.09 -1.74 -8.49
N GLU A 464 13.57 -1.94 -9.71
CA GLU A 464 14.07 -2.88 -10.70
C GLU A 464 15.55 -2.60 -11.03
N ARG A 465 15.88 -1.33 -11.29
CA ARG A 465 17.25 -0.89 -11.60
C ARG A 465 18.22 -1.12 -10.44
N ALA A 466 17.78 -0.96 -9.20
CA ALA A 466 18.58 -1.30 -8.02
C ALA A 466 18.91 -2.80 -8.00
N ALA A 467 17.92 -3.66 -8.29
CA ALA A 467 18.13 -5.10 -8.40
C ALA A 467 18.99 -5.50 -9.62
N LEU A 468 18.94 -4.71 -10.70
CA LEU A 468 19.79 -4.88 -11.88
C LEU A 468 21.23 -4.37 -11.69
N GLY A 469 21.57 -3.75 -10.56
CA GLY A 469 22.87 -3.13 -10.34
C GLY A 469 23.15 -1.93 -11.25
N GLY A 470 22.10 -1.19 -11.61
CA GLY A 470 22.19 -0.01 -12.48
C GLY A 470 21.99 -0.30 -13.98
N ARG A 471 21.97 -1.58 -14.38
CA ARG A 471 21.79 -2.03 -15.78
C ARG A 471 20.36 -1.79 -16.30
N VAL A 472 20.20 -1.91 -17.62
CA VAL A 472 18.92 -1.76 -18.34
C VAL A 472 18.37 -3.14 -18.74
N ALA A 473 17.10 -3.42 -18.44
CA ALA A 473 16.40 -4.63 -18.81
C ALA A 473 15.59 -4.50 -20.11
N VAL A 474 16.25 -4.13 -21.21
CA VAL A 474 15.62 -4.05 -22.53
C VAL A 474 16.37 -4.97 -23.51
N PRO A 475 15.69 -5.75 -24.35
CA PRO A 475 16.36 -6.58 -25.34
C PRO A 475 17.03 -5.75 -26.42
N VAL A 476 18.10 -6.29 -26.98
CA VAL A 476 18.86 -5.71 -28.11
C VAL A 476 18.03 -5.49 -29.37
N THR A 477 16.86 -6.12 -29.47
CA THR A 477 15.89 -5.94 -30.56
C THR A 477 15.02 -4.70 -30.39
N ASN A 478 15.24 -3.91 -29.35
CA ASN A 478 14.55 -2.66 -29.12
C ASN A 478 15.00 -1.56 -30.10
N ILE A 479 14.03 -0.91 -30.74
CA ILE A 479 14.28 0.09 -31.79
C ILE A 479 14.95 1.38 -31.31
N TRP A 480 14.90 1.65 -30.00
CA TRP A 480 15.44 2.88 -29.40
C TRP A 480 16.89 2.71 -28.91
N LEU A 481 17.38 1.48 -28.83
CA LEU A 481 18.74 1.19 -28.38
C LEU A 481 19.68 1.13 -29.58
N ASP A 482 20.63 2.05 -29.61
CA ASP A 482 21.75 1.95 -30.54
C ASP A 482 22.51 0.63 -30.29
N ARG A 483 22.75 -0.13 -31.37
CA ARG A 483 23.51 -1.38 -31.33
C ARG A 483 24.90 -1.18 -30.71
N ALA A 484 25.49 0.02 -30.83
CA ALA A 484 26.76 0.36 -30.19
C ALA A 484 26.63 0.50 -28.65
N HIS A 485 25.53 1.03 -28.14
CA HIS A 485 25.24 1.10 -26.70
C HIS A 485 24.91 -0.27 -26.10
N ALA A 486 24.38 -1.19 -26.90
CA ALA A 486 24.16 -2.57 -26.49
C ALA A 486 25.45 -3.39 -26.31
N LYS A 487 26.56 -2.95 -26.93
CA LYS A 487 27.85 -3.68 -26.95
C LYS A 487 28.55 -3.78 -25.59
N GLY A 488 28.00 -3.18 -24.53
CA GLY A 488 28.49 -3.29 -23.14
C GLY A 488 27.49 -3.90 -22.14
N MET A 489 26.29 -4.29 -22.58
CA MET A 489 25.22 -4.80 -21.69
C MET A 489 25.17 -6.33 -21.56
N GLY A 490 26.27 -7.00 -21.90
CA GLY A 490 26.38 -8.46 -21.97
C GLY A 490 26.38 -8.93 -23.42
N HIS A 491 27.52 -9.45 -23.87
CA HIS A 491 27.64 -10.13 -25.17
C HIS A 491 26.61 -11.26 -25.26
N GLU A 492 25.73 -11.24 -26.26
CA GLU A 492 25.84 -12.13 -27.43
C GLU A 492 24.71 -11.91 -28.43
N LEU A 493 25.17 -11.73 -29.67
CA LEU A 493 24.41 -11.80 -30.90
C LEU A 493 23.83 -13.21 -31.05
N LYS A 494 22.50 -13.34 -31.04
CA LYS A 494 21.91 -14.05 -32.17
C LYS A 494 21.54 -12.99 -33.19
N ASN A 495 22.16 -13.07 -34.37
CA ASN A 495 21.64 -12.47 -35.58
C ASN A 495 20.24 -13.05 -35.84
N SER A 496 19.21 -12.57 -35.14
CA SER A 496 17.84 -12.75 -35.61
C SER A 496 17.70 -11.79 -36.77
N SER A 497 17.78 -12.34 -37.99
CA SER A 497 17.58 -11.60 -39.22
C SER A 497 16.35 -10.70 -39.09
N MET A 498 16.56 -9.41 -39.27
CA MET A 498 15.56 -8.35 -39.06
C MET A 498 14.43 -8.39 -40.11
N LEU A 499 14.32 -9.47 -40.90
CA LEU A 499 13.47 -9.56 -42.09
C LEU A 499 12.77 -10.92 -42.27
N SER A 500 12.64 -11.72 -41.22
CA SER A 500 11.84 -12.95 -41.26
C SER A 500 11.04 -13.07 -39.98
N SER A 501 9.77 -12.66 -39.99
CA SER A 501 8.68 -13.24 -39.16
C SER A 501 7.50 -12.28 -38.99
N THR A 502 6.61 -12.25 -39.99
CA THR A 502 5.27 -11.65 -39.94
C THR A 502 4.30 -12.50 -39.11
N GLY A 503 4.40 -12.46 -37.78
CA GLY A 503 3.49 -13.18 -36.89
C GLY A 503 3.10 -12.36 -35.65
N ILE A 504 1.80 -12.20 -35.42
CA ILE A 504 1.21 -11.42 -34.30
C ILE A 504 1.74 -11.90 -32.92
N PHE A 505 2.09 -13.17 -32.80
CA PHE A 505 2.62 -13.78 -31.57
C PHE A 505 4.13 -13.59 -31.32
N LYS A 506 4.87 -12.98 -32.26
CA LYS A 506 6.29 -12.59 -32.04
C LYS A 506 6.49 -11.09 -31.81
N LEU A 507 5.42 -10.29 -31.90
CA LEU A 507 5.43 -8.90 -31.45
C LEU A 507 5.51 -8.87 -29.92
N SER A 508 6.48 -8.13 -29.38
CA SER A 508 6.63 -7.93 -27.95
C SER A 508 6.68 -6.42 -27.67
N PRO A 509 6.05 -5.92 -26.59
CA PRO A 509 6.18 -4.49 -26.24
C PRO A 509 7.65 -4.09 -26.07
N LEU A 510 8.51 -5.04 -25.69
CA LEU A 510 9.95 -4.83 -25.51
C LEU A 510 10.68 -4.32 -26.76
N GLN A 511 10.11 -4.47 -27.96
CA GLN A 511 10.70 -3.95 -29.20
C GLN A 511 10.48 -2.45 -29.38
N PHE A 512 9.41 -1.90 -28.79
CA PHE A 512 8.91 -0.55 -29.11
C PHE A 512 8.96 0.43 -27.95
N VAL A 513 9.20 -0.03 -26.72
CA VAL A 513 9.16 0.85 -25.55
C VAL A 513 10.52 1.52 -25.30
N PRO A 514 10.59 2.85 -25.12
CA PRO A 514 11.85 3.53 -24.88
C PRO A 514 12.53 3.09 -23.56
N PRO A 515 13.87 2.97 -23.53
CA PRO A 515 14.65 2.47 -22.40
C PRO A 515 14.87 3.55 -21.31
N VAL A 516 13.82 4.26 -20.91
CA VAL A 516 13.93 5.53 -20.13
C VAL A 516 14.54 5.35 -18.73
N SER A 517 14.52 4.15 -18.15
CA SER A 517 15.08 3.93 -16.79
C SER A 517 15.57 2.51 -16.51
N GLY A 518 15.71 1.66 -17.53
CA GLY A 518 16.14 0.27 -17.34
C GLY A 518 15.05 -0.80 -17.45
N ALA A 519 13.92 -0.49 -18.09
CA ALA A 519 12.64 -0.85 -17.49
C ALA A 519 11.74 -1.83 -18.26
N GLY A 520 11.62 -3.04 -17.72
CA GLY A 520 10.43 -3.84 -17.94
C GLY A 520 9.20 -3.25 -17.25
N GLU A 521 9.38 -2.74 -16.02
CA GLU A 521 8.25 -2.32 -15.18
C GLU A 521 7.68 -0.95 -15.53
N PHE A 522 8.52 0.06 -15.80
CA PHE A 522 8.02 1.37 -16.28
C PHE A 522 7.16 1.19 -17.53
N SER A 523 7.68 0.42 -18.49
CA SER A 523 7.01 0.05 -19.74
C SER A 523 5.66 -0.58 -19.48
N PHE A 524 5.62 -1.57 -18.59
CA PHE A 524 4.39 -2.24 -18.19
C PHE A 524 3.36 -1.26 -17.63
N PHE A 525 3.70 -0.45 -16.62
CA PHE A 525 2.75 0.50 -16.03
C PHE A 525 2.32 1.58 -17.03
N PHE A 526 3.26 2.18 -17.75
CA PHE A 526 2.96 3.24 -18.70
C PHE A 526 2.03 2.76 -19.83
N LEU A 527 2.31 1.60 -20.43
CA LEU A 527 1.44 1.01 -21.46
C LEU A 527 0.06 0.65 -20.93
N ASN A 528 -0.05 0.17 -19.69
CA ASN A 528 -1.35 -0.03 -19.05
C ASN A 528 -2.12 1.29 -18.88
N GLY A 529 -1.43 2.38 -18.50
CA GLY A 529 -2.02 3.71 -18.43
C GLY A 529 -2.55 4.18 -19.79
N VAL A 530 -1.76 4.01 -20.85
CA VAL A 530 -2.17 4.31 -22.23
C VAL A 530 -3.38 3.46 -22.64
N ALA A 531 -3.36 2.16 -22.33
CA ALA A 531 -4.47 1.25 -22.61
C ALA A 531 -5.77 1.69 -21.90
N VAL A 532 -5.70 2.18 -20.66
CA VAL A 532 -6.87 2.73 -19.95
C VAL A 532 -7.42 4.00 -20.62
N VAL A 533 -6.56 4.85 -21.16
CA VAL A 533 -6.98 6.06 -21.88
C VAL A 533 -7.65 5.68 -23.21
N ILE A 534 -7.04 4.77 -23.98
CA ILE A 534 -7.59 4.25 -25.24
C ILE A 534 -8.93 3.54 -24.99
N GLU A 535 -8.99 2.64 -24.01
CA GLU A 535 -10.22 1.96 -23.59
C GLU A 535 -11.34 2.96 -23.28
N GLY A 536 -11.04 4.00 -22.51
CA GLY A 536 -12.02 5.04 -22.19
C GLY A 536 -12.48 5.86 -23.40
N ALA A 537 -11.58 6.14 -24.35
CA ALA A 537 -11.92 6.85 -25.58
C ALA A 537 -12.80 6.00 -26.51
N VAL A 538 -12.45 4.72 -26.69
CA VAL A 538 -13.22 3.75 -27.48
C VAL A 538 -14.59 3.53 -26.86
N ALA A 539 -14.68 3.33 -25.54
CA ALA A 539 -15.96 3.19 -24.84
C ALA A 539 -16.87 4.40 -25.06
N ARG A 540 -16.36 5.63 -24.91
CA ARG A 540 -17.11 6.87 -25.18
C ARG A 540 -17.56 6.97 -26.63
N TYR A 541 -16.71 6.57 -27.58
CA TYR A 541 -17.05 6.56 -29.00
C TYR A 541 -18.19 5.56 -29.31
N VAL A 542 -18.06 4.33 -28.82
CA VAL A 542 -19.08 3.27 -29.00
C VAL A 542 -20.40 3.67 -28.36
N GLU A 543 -20.38 4.19 -27.12
CA GLU A 543 -21.58 4.70 -26.45
C GLU A 543 -22.25 5.84 -27.23
N LYS A 544 -21.46 6.79 -27.74
CA LYS A 544 -21.99 7.91 -28.56
C LYS A 544 -22.60 7.40 -29.86
N ASN A 545 -21.98 6.41 -30.51
CA ASN A 545 -22.51 5.83 -31.74
C ASN A 545 -23.82 5.06 -31.49
N ARG A 546 -23.86 4.22 -30.44
CA ARG A 546 -25.08 3.49 -30.05
C ARG A 546 -26.22 4.43 -29.65
N LYS A 547 -25.90 5.53 -28.95
CA LYS A 547 -26.88 6.60 -28.62
C LYS A 547 -27.52 7.20 -29.87
N LYS A 548 -26.76 7.38 -30.95
CA LYS A 548 -27.30 7.90 -32.22
C LYS A 548 -28.18 6.89 -32.94
N SER A 549 -27.86 5.60 -32.83
CA SER A 549 -28.56 4.52 -33.53
C SER A 549 -29.75 3.94 -32.75
N SER A 550 -30.03 4.39 -31.51
CA SER A 550 -31.10 3.86 -30.67
C SER A 550 -32.03 4.99 -30.18
N PRO A 551 -33.23 5.13 -30.79
CA PRO A 551 -34.23 6.12 -30.37
C PRO A 551 -34.74 5.89 -28.93
N ASP A 552 -34.84 4.62 -28.52
CA ASP A 552 -35.44 4.23 -27.23
C ASP A 552 -34.45 4.04 -26.08
N GLY A 553 -33.15 4.24 -26.31
CA GLY A 553 -32.10 4.01 -25.31
C GLY A 553 -31.92 2.56 -24.84
N LYS A 554 -32.61 1.58 -25.45
CA LYS A 554 -32.59 0.18 -25.01
C LYS A 554 -31.29 -0.58 -25.33
N TYR A 555 -30.42 -0.05 -26.20
CA TYR A 555 -29.20 -0.75 -26.69
C TYR A 555 -27.88 -0.24 -26.08
N TYR A 556 -27.87 0.24 -24.84
CA TYR A 556 -26.61 0.73 -24.23
C TYR A 556 -25.61 -0.38 -23.91
N SER A 557 -26.09 -1.57 -23.51
CA SER A 557 -25.25 -2.73 -23.22
C SER A 557 -25.55 -3.88 -24.17
N MET A 558 -24.52 -4.37 -24.85
CA MET A 558 -24.60 -5.54 -25.72
C MET A 558 -24.08 -6.78 -25.00
N TRP A 559 -24.62 -7.96 -25.35
CA TRP A 559 -24.21 -9.24 -24.74
C TRP A 559 -22.70 -9.50 -24.87
N TYR A 560 -22.08 -8.99 -25.93
CA TYR A 560 -20.65 -9.17 -26.19
C TYR A 560 -19.75 -8.16 -25.45
N ASP A 561 -20.30 -7.10 -24.85
CA ASP A 561 -19.48 -6.06 -24.21
C ASP A 561 -18.62 -6.64 -23.09
N ARG A 562 -19.19 -7.52 -22.27
CA ARG A 562 -18.47 -8.17 -21.17
C ARG A 562 -17.35 -9.12 -21.67
N PRO A 563 -17.59 -10.12 -22.52
CA PRO A 563 -16.53 -11.01 -22.99
C PRO A 563 -15.45 -10.26 -23.79
N VAL A 564 -15.83 -9.28 -24.64
CA VAL A 564 -14.85 -8.45 -25.37
C VAL A 564 -13.98 -7.66 -24.41
N SER A 565 -14.56 -7.06 -23.37
CA SER A 565 -13.79 -6.27 -22.41
C SER A 565 -12.87 -7.15 -21.56
N ILE A 566 -13.29 -8.37 -21.19
CA ILE A 566 -12.43 -9.35 -20.52
C ILE A 566 -11.27 -9.77 -21.43
N ALA A 567 -11.56 -10.11 -22.70
CA ALA A 567 -10.54 -10.48 -23.67
C ALA A 567 -9.52 -9.36 -23.87
N TRP A 568 -9.98 -8.12 -24.08
CA TRP A 568 -9.14 -6.93 -24.15
C TRP A 568 -8.26 -6.76 -22.91
N THR A 569 -8.85 -6.85 -21.72
CA THR A 569 -8.13 -6.69 -20.45
C THR A 569 -7.04 -7.74 -20.29
N LEU A 570 -7.34 -9.01 -20.55
CA LEU A 570 -6.36 -10.10 -20.48
C LEU A 570 -5.27 -9.93 -21.54
N SER A 571 -5.62 -9.56 -22.78
CA SER A 571 -4.64 -9.30 -23.83
C SER A 571 -3.69 -8.18 -23.45
N VAL A 572 -4.18 -7.05 -22.91
CA VAL A 572 -3.34 -5.94 -22.45
C VAL A 572 -2.41 -6.40 -21.33
N LEU A 573 -2.93 -7.07 -20.29
CA LEU A 573 -2.14 -7.50 -19.14
C LEU A 573 -1.08 -8.54 -19.53
N LEU A 574 -1.42 -9.52 -20.36
CA LEU A 574 -0.48 -10.55 -20.80
C LEU A 574 0.56 -10.00 -21.78
N PHE A 575 0.16 -9.10 -22.68
CA PHE A 575 1.07 -8.48 -23.63
C PHE A 575 2.07 -7.57 -22.91
N THR A 576 1.57 -6.59 -22.16
CA THR A 576 2.43 -5.65 -21.41
C THR A 576 3.21 -6.33 -20.30
N GLY A 577 2.66 -7.40 -19.69
CA GLY A 577 3.31 -8.19 -18.65
C GLY A 577 4.58 -8.92 -19.12
N GLN A 578 4.76 -9.12 -20.43
CA GLN A 578 6.05 -9.60 -20.95
C GLN A 578 7.19 -8.63 -20.64
N ALA A 579 6.93 -7.32 -20.70
CA ALA A 579 7.94 -6.32 -20.35
C ALA A 579 8.32 -6.43 -18.87
N PHE A 580 7.31 -6.46 -18.00
CA PHE A 580 7.49 -6.65 -16.56
C PHE A 580 8.35 -7.87 -16.24
N VAL A 581 8.00 -9.03 -16.83
CA VAL A 581 8.68 -10.30 -16.60
C VAL A 581 10.13 -10.30 -17.10
N GLU A 582 10.40 -9.70 -18.26
CA GLU A 582 11.77 -9.59 -18.79
C GLU A 582 12.69 -8.87 -17.80
N GLY A 583 12.18 -7.81 -17.17
CA GLY A 583 12.81 -7.12 -16.06
C GLY A 583 13.21 -8.03 -14.91
N TRP A 584 12.29 -8.89 -14.51
CA TRP A 584 12.44 -9.82 -13.39
C TRP A 584 13.40 -10.97 -13.69
N ILE A 585 13.41 -11.44 -14.93
CA ILE A 585 14.37 -12.45 -15.40
C ILE A 585 15.79 -11.88 -15.34
N ARG A 586 15.99 -10.67 -15.87
CA ARG A 586 17.31 -10.03 -15.94
C ARG A 586 17.87 -9.59 -14.59
N SER A 587 17.00 -9.20 -13.67
CA SER A 587 17.37 -8.85 -12.29
C SER A 587 17.61 -10.08 -11.41
N GLY A 588 17.18 -11.26 -11.85
CA GLY A 588 17.26 -12.50 -11.07
C GLY A 588 16.11 -12.69 -10.07
N ILE A 589 15.16 -11.76 -10.02
CA ILE A 589 13.97 -11.82 -9.15
C ILE A 589 13.13 -13.06 -9.45
N SER A 590 12.86 -13.34 -10.74
CA SER A 590 12.04 -14.51 -11.11
C SER A 590 12.70 -15.83 -10.72
N LYS A 591 14.03 -15.90 -10.78
CA LYS A 591 14.80 -17.06 -10.34
C LYS A 591 14.68 -17.23 -8.83
N GLU A 592 14.86 -16.17 -8.06
CA GLU A 592 14.74 -16.22 -6.61
C GLU A 592 13.35 -16.66 -6.16
N ILE A 593 12.28 -16.14 -6.79
CA ILE A 593 10.89 -16.54 -6.51
C ILE A 593 10.67 -18.02 -6.86
N GLY A 594 11.19 -18.49 -7.99
CA GLY A 594 11.09 -19.90 -8.38
C GLY A 594 11.84 -20.84 -7.43
N LEU A 595 12.92 -20.38 -6.79
CA LEU A 595 13.73 -21.17 -5.85
C LEU A 595 13.12 -21.28 -4.45
N VAL A 596 12.12 -20.46 -4.07
CA VAL A 596 11.50 -20.54 -2.73
C VAL A 596 10.86 -21.92 -2.46
N MET A 597 10.58 -22.69 -3.52
CA MET A 597 9.96 -24.02 -3.43
C MET A 597 10.86 -25.16 -3.96
N SER A 598 12.12 -24.86 -4.34
CA SER A 598 13.14 -25.87 -4.69
C SER A 598 13.96 -26.20 -3.45
#